data_AF-A0A8F4FQP3-F1
#
_entry.id   AF-A0A8F4FQP3-F1
#
_cell.length_a   1.000
_cell.length_b   1.000
_cell.length_c   1.000
_cell.angle_alpha   90.00
_cell.angle_beta   90.00
_cell.angle_gamma   90.00
#
_symmetry.space_group_name_H-M   'P 1'
#
loop_
_entity.id
_entity.type
_entity.pdbx_description
1 polymer ?
#
loop_
_entity_poly.entity_id
_entity_poly.type
_entity_poly.pdbx_seq_one_letter_code
_entity_poly.pdbx_strand_id
1 'polypeptide(L)'
;MSLFDHVADRTVARLEGLSDDEYRWKPAPGAADLGAKRAELVDGRGNPKVTTIAWRLVHVSDAVARHPLNGLLQPGFTPSARERPRSALAGVDHFRRSYDEWRCVIEAVGDPTWLEPLGPAAGPFADSTALAVALHTADELIHHTAEIALLRDLYRHRKGA
;
A
#
# COMPACT_ATOMS: atom_id res chain seq x y z
N MET A 1 12.42 15.41 -7.06
CA MET A 1 11.32 14.62 -6.49
C MET A 1 11.35 13.26 -7.17
N SER A 2 11.50 12.18 -6.42
CA SER A 2 11.52 10.82 -7.00
C SER A 2 10.11 10.40 -7.46
N LEU A 3 10.00 9.33 -8.25
CA LEU A 3 8.71 8.74 -8.63
C LEU A 3 7.89 8.35 -7.38
N PHE A 4 8.55 7.76 -6.40
CA PHE A 4 7.94 7.33 -5.15
C PHE A 4 7.35 8.52 -4.37
N ASP A 5 8.14 9.59 -4.19
CA ASP A 5 7.69 10.77 -3.45
C ASP A 5 6.51 11.43 -4.17
N HIS A 6 6.60 11.52 -5.50
CA HIS A 6 5.53 12.06 -6.32
C HIS A 6 4.20 11.30 -6.12
N VAL A 7 4.25 9.97 -6.12
CA VAL A 7 3.04 9.14 -5.95
C VAL A 7 2.49 9.25 -4.53
N ALA A 8 3.36 9.21 -3.50
CA ALA A 8 2.95 9.34 -2.11
C ALA A 8 2.33 10.72 -1.83
N ASP A 9 2.97 11.80 -2.26
CA ASP A 9 2.49 13.17 -2.06
C ASP A 9 1.18 13.42 -2.80
N ARG A 10 1.08 12.98 -4.05
CA ARG A 10 -0.16 13.05 -4.83
C ARG A 10 -1.30 12.31 -4.13
N THR A 11 -1.01 11.15 -3.54
CA THR A 11 -2.00 10.36 -2.81
C THR A 11 -2.49 11.10 -1.57
N VAL A 12 -1.59 11.61 -0.74
CA VAL A 12 -1.95 12.38 0.47
C VAL A 12 -2.78 13.61 0.10
N ALA A 13 -2.35 14.38 -0.90
CA ALA A 13 -3.10 15.53 -1.40
C ALA A 13 -4.50 15.14 -1.90
N ARG A 14 -4.62 13.99 -2.59
CA ARG A 14 -5.92 13.51 -3.08
C ARG A 14 -6.87 13.15 -1.94
N LEU A 15 -6.34 12.69 -0.82
CA LEU A 15 -7.10 12.29 0.36
C LEU A 15 -7.45 13.45 1.31
N GLU A 16 -7.05 14.69 1.00
CA GLU A 16 -7.48 15.86 1.75
C GLU A 16 -9.01 15.94 1.84
N GLY A 17 -9.52 16.11 3.07
CA GLY A 17 -10.94 16.11 3.38
C GLY A 17 -11.63 14.75 3.30
N LEU A 18 -10.89 13.63 3.31
CA LEU A 18 -11.47 12.29 3.40
C LEU A 18 -12.25 12.15 4.71
N SER A 19 -13.55 11.88 4.61
CA SER A 19 -14.39 11.68 5.79
C SER A 19 -14.35 10.21 6.24
N ASP A 20 -14.69 9.99 7.50
CA ASP A 20 -14.82 8.66 8.10
C ASP A 20 -15.90 7.79 7.41
N ASP A 21 -16.96 8.43 6.89
CA ASP A 21 -18.02 7.77 6.11
C ASP A 21 -17.54 7.33 4.73
N GLU A 22 -16.68 8.13 4.10
CA GLU A 22 -16.07 7.82 2.82
C GLU A 22 -15.01 6.74 2.94
N TYR A 23 -14.17 6.84 3.96
CA TYR A 23 -13.14 5.87 4.28
C TYR A 23 -13.70 4.44 4.43
N ARG A 24 -14.88 4.30 5.06
CA ARG A 24 -15.56 3.01 5.29
C ARG A 24 -16.65 2.68 4.28
N TRP A 25 -16.80 3.48 3.23
CA TRP A 25 -17.85 3.25 2.25
C TRP A 25 -17.63 1.94 1.49
N LYS A 26 -18.71 1.14 1.40
CA LYS A 26 -18.74 -0.11 0.65
C LYS A 26 -19.25 0.16 -0.78
N PRO A 27 -18.40 0.04 -1.81
CA PRO A 27 -18.77 0.45 -3.17
C PRO A 27 -19.77 -0.49 -3.85
N ALA A 28 -19.86 -1.74 -3.38
CA ALA A 28 -20.79 -2.74 -3.90
C ALA A 28 -21.25 -3.69 -2.78
N PRO A 29 -22.36 -4.42 -2.98
CA PRO A 29 -22.76 -5.50 -2.08
C PRO A 29 -21.64 -6.50 -1.86
N GLY A 30 -21.39 -6.85 -0.60
CA GLY A 30 -20.34 -7.79 -0.24
C GLY A 30 -18.90 -7.25 -0.33
N ALA A 31 -18.70 -5.94 -0.59
CA ALA A 31 -17.38 -5.33 -0.60
C ALA A 31 -16.58 -5.68 0.67
N ALA A 32 -15.32 -6.03 0.47
CA ALA A 32 -14.42 -6.39 1.55
C ALA A 32 -13.89 -5.14 2.26
N ASP A 33 -13.75 -5.24 3.58
CA ASP A 33 -13.31 -4.15 4.44
C ASP A 33 -12.20 -4.64 5.38
N LEU A 34 -11.65 -3.75 6.20
CA LEU A 34 -10.64 -4.08 7.21
C LEU A 34 -11.06 -5.29 8.05
N GLY A 35 -10.15 -6.28 8.13
CA GLY A 35 -10.39 -7.53 8.85
C GLY A 35 -10.92 -8.67 7.99
N ALA A 36 -11.27 -8.43 6.72
CA ALA A 36 -11.60 -9.49 5.79
C ALA A 36 -10.45 -10.51 5.68
N LYS A 37 -10.78 -11.79 5.83
CA LYS A 37 -9.87 -12.92 5.60
C LYS A 37 -9.64 -13.10 4.11
N ARG A 38 -8.56 -13.78 3.73
CA ARG A 38 -8.20 -14.04 2.33
C ARG A 38 -9.35 -14.65 1.51
N ALA A 39 -10.09 -15.60 2.09
CA ALA A 39 -11.24 -16.21 1.43
C ALA A 39 -12.40 -15.23 1.15
N GLU A 40 -12.47 -14.13 1.90
CA GLU A 40 -13.53 -13.13 1.77
C GLU A 40 -13.21 -12.07 0.71
N LEU A 41 -11.98 -12.03 0.20
CA LEU A 41 -11.51 -11.12 -0.86
C LEU A 41 -11.95 -11.55 -2.26
N VAL A 42 -12.49 -12.76 -2.41
CA VAL A 42 -13.00 -13.29 -3.68
C VAL A 42 -14.50 -13.53 -3.62
N ASP A 43 -15.21 -13.32 -4.72
CA ASP A 43 -16.63 -13.63 -4.86
C ASP A 43 -16.86 -15.13 -5.08
N GLY A 44 -18.13 -15.55 -5.14
CA GLY A 44 -18.49 -16.96 -5.34
C GLY A 44 -18.07 -17.54 -6.71
N ARG A 45 -17.53 -16.72 -7.62
CA ARG A 45 -16.96 -17.12 -8.91
C ARG A 45 -15.43 -17.03 -8.93
N GLY A 46 -14.81 -16.68 -7.82
CA GLY A 46 -13.35 -16.51 -7.70
C GLY A 46 -12.82 -15.15 -8.17
N ASN A 47 -13.69 -14.19 -8.52
CA ASN A 47 -13.24 -12.85 -8.90
C ASN A 47 -12.90 -12.01 -7.66
N PRO A 48 -11.88 -11.14 -7.71
CA PRO A 48 -11.61 -10.19 -6.64
C PRO A 48 -12.83 -9.31 -6.35
N LYS A 49 -13.18 -9.15 -5.07
CA LYS A 49 -14.20 -8.19 -4.65
C LYS A 49 -13.63 -6.78 -4.64
N VAL A 50 -14.48 -5.80 -4.92
CA VAL A 50 -14.16 -4.40 -4.58
C VAL A 50 -14.01 -4.24 -3.08
N THR A 51 -13.15 -3.33 -2.68
CA THR A 51 -12.78 -3.09 -1.28
C THR A 51 -13.11 -1.65 -0.88
N THR A 52 -13.14 -1.40 0.43
CA THR A 52 -13.23 -0.03 0.98
C THR A 52 -11.91 0.73 0.77
N ILE A 53 -11.97 2.07 0.83
CA ILE A 53 -10.76 2.90 0.88
C ILE A 53 -9.91 2.52 2.10
N ALA A 54 -10.55 2.25 3.25
CA ALA A 54 -9.87 1.78 4.45
C ALA A 54 -9.02 0.54 4.21
N TRP A 55 -9.58 -0.48 3.56
CA TRP A 55 -8.84 -1.69 3.24
C TRP A 55 -7.67 -1.40 2.29
N ARG A 56 -7.90 -0.62 1.22
CA ARG A 56 -6.85 -0.33 0.23
C ARG A 56 -5.70 0.46 0.83
N LEU A 57 -6.00 1.45 1.67
CA LEU A 57 -4.99 2.30 2.27
C LEU A 57 -4.10 1.52 3.24
N VAL A 58 -4.68 0.62 4.04
CA VAL A 58 -3.91 -0.30 4.88
C VAL A 58 -3.15 -1.33 4.04
N HIS A 59 -3.76 -1.88 3.00
CA HIS A 59 -3.13 -2.86 2.14
C HIS A 59 -1.87 -2.32 1.47
N VAL A 60 -1.95 -1.15 0.84
CA VAL A 60 -0.77 -0.53 0.19
C VAL A 60 0.29 -0.12 1.21
N SER A 61 -0.12 0.29 2.42
CA SER A 61 0.81 0.59 3.52
C SER A 61 1.58 -0.66 3.97
N ASP A 62 0.88 -1.80 4.09
CA ASP A 62 1.50 -3.08 4.41
C ASP A 62 2.37 -3.59 3.25
N ALA A 63 1.95 -3.38 1.99
CA ALA A 63 2.72 -3.78 0.80
C ALA A 63 4.09 -3.09 0.74
N VAL A 64 4.17 -1.81 1.17
CA VAL A 64 5.46 -1.09 1.25
C VAL A 64 6.22 -1.43 2.52
N ALA A 65 5.63 -1.19 3.70
CA ALA A 65 6.37 -1.23 4.96
C ALA A 65 6.63 -2.65 5.44
N ARG A 66 5.73 -3.59 5.17
CA ARG A 66 5.87 -4.99 5.64
C ARG A 66 6.37 -5.93 4.55
N HIS A 67 6.91 -5.40 3.45
CA HIS A 67 7.49 -6.23 2.42
C HIS A 67 8.57 -7.13 3.02
N PRO A 68 8.52 -8.47 2.84
CA PRO A 68 9.43 -9.40 3.52
C PRO A 68 10.92 -9.12 3.28
N LEU A 69 11.23 -8.52 2.13
CA LEU A 69 12.62 -8.19 1.74
C LEU A 69 13.16 -6.92 2.40
N ASN A 70 12.33 -6.10 3.07
CA ASN A 70 12.80 -4.89 3.75
C ASN A 70 13.84 -5.20 4.83
N GLY A 71 13.69 -6.31 5.55
CA GLY A 71 14.67 -6.76 6.54
C GLY A 71 16.00 -7.26 5.96
N LEU A 72 16.02 -7.60 4.66
CA LEU A 72 17.26 -7.93 3.95
C LEU A 72 17.96 -6.66 3.45
N LEU A 73 17.19 -5.68 2.96
CA LEU A 73 17.71 -4.39 2.50
C LEU A 73 18.20 -3.52 3.67
N GLN A 74 17.53 -3.59 4.82
CA GLN A 74 17.92 -2.94 6.05
C GLN A 74 17.82 -3.92 7.23
N PRO A 75 18.93 -4.59 7.60
CA PRO A 75 18.95 -5.52 8.73
C PRO A 75 18.41 -4.92 10.02
N GLY A 76 17.47 -5.63 10.67
CA GLY A 76 16.83 -5.18 11.90
C GLY A 76 15.63 -4.24 11.70
N PHE A 77 15.29 -3.87 10.46
CA PHE A 77 14.11 -3.07 10.16
C PHE A 77 12.84 -3.75 10.67
N THR A 78 12.02 -2.99 11.40
CA THR A 78 10.71 -3.42 11.89
C THR A 78 9.72 -2.25 11.74
N PRO A 79 8.61 -2.43 11.00
CA PRO A 79 7.59 -1.39 10.86
C PRO A 79 7.01 -0.95 12.20
N SER A 80 6.86 0.35 12.43
CA SER A 80 6.40 0.85 13.73
C SER A 80 4.89 0.64 13.95
N ALA A 81 4.09 0.79 12.89
CA ALA A 81 2.64 0.78 12.99
C ALA A 81 2.09 -0.65 13.01
N ARG A 82 1.48 -1.09 14.12
CA ARG A 82 0.89 -2.45 14.25
C ARG A 82 -0.63 -2.50 14.15
N GLU A 83 -1.30 -1.40 14.49
CA GLU A 83 -2.75 -1.34 14.54
C GLU A 83 -3.34 -0.87 13.22
N ARG A 84 -4.44 -1.50 12.81
CA ARG A 84 -5.17 -1.10 11.60
C ARG A 84 -6.02 0.14 11.90
N PRO A 85 -5.78 1.28 11.23
CA PRO A 85 -6.47 2.52 11.51
C PRO A 85 -7.95 2.42 11.19
N ARG A 86 -8.79 2.83 12.16
CA ARG A 86 -10.23 2.80 12.00
C ARG A 86 -10.79 4.09 11.42
N SER A 87 -10.16 5.25 11.56
CA SER A 87 -10.63 6.54 11.02
C SER A 87 -9.87 6.94 9.76
N ALA A 88 -10.46 7.87 8.98
CA ALA A 88 -9.87 8.41 7.76
C ALA A 88 -8.50 9.06 8.02
N LEU A 89 -8.45 9.97 9.00
CA LEU A 89 -7.22 10.68 9.37
C LEU A 89 -6.12 9.69 9.77
N ALA A 90 -6.42 8.75 10.66
CA ALA A 90 -5.45 7.74 11.09
C ALA A 90 -5.01 6.83 9.93
N GLY A 91 -5.90 6.59 8.95
CA GLY A 91 -5.59 5.86 7.72
C GLY A 91 -4.56 6.58 6.87
N VAL A 92 -4.74 7.87 6.64
CA VAL A 92 -3.80 8.70 5.87
C VAL A 92 -2.46 8.80 6.59
N ASP A 93 -2.46 9.01 7.90
CA ASP A 93 -1.25 9.05 8.72
C ASP A 93 -0.52 7.70 8.73
N HIS A 94 -1.26 6.60 8.73
CA HIS A 94 -0.68 5.26 8.63
C HIS A 94 0.03 5.07 7.28
N PHE A 95 -0.61 5.45 6.17
CA PHE A 95 -0.01 5.41 4.85
C PHE A 95 1.26 6.25 4.75
N ARG A 96 1.21 7.52 5.19
CA ARG A 96 2.39 8.40 5.13
C ARG A 96 3.55 7.82 5.94
N ARG A 97 3.30 7.38 7.17
CA ARG A 97 4.35 6.78 8.02
C ARG A 97 4.95 5.52 7.41
N SER A 98 4.11 4.62 6.90
CA SER A 98 4.57 3.39 6.25
C SER A 98 5.41 3.68 5.01
N TYR A 99 5.03 4.69 4.23
CA TYR A 99 5.82 5.16 3.10
C TYR A 99 7.18 5.73 3.57
N ASP A 100 7.19 6.62 4.55
CA ASP A 100 8.42 7.26 5.04
C ASP A 100 9.40 6.24 5.64
N GLU A 101 8.90 5.24 6.37
CA GLU A 101 9.71 4.13 6.89
C GLU A 101 10.33 3.30 5.78
N TRP A 102 9.54 2.92 4.78
CA TRP A 102 10.04 2.18 3.62
C TRP A 102 11.04 3.02 2.79
N ARG A 103 10.79 4.33 2.65
CA ARG A 103 11.70 5.27 1.99
C ARG A 103 13.09 5.23 2.64
N CYS A 104 13.15 5.21 3.98
CA CYS A 104 14.41 5.08 4.71
C CYS A 104 15.13 3.74 4.47
N VAL A 105 14.40 2.63 4.32
CA VAL A 105 14.98 1.32 3.94
C VAL A 105 15.67 1.41 2.58
N ILE A 106 14.98 2.03 1.62
CA ILE A 106 15.47 2.16 0.24
C ILE A 106 16.66 3.12 0.15
N GLU A 107 16.62 4.25 0.85
CA GLU A 107 17.73 5.20 0.90
C GLU A 107 19.00 4.61 1.54
N ALA A 108 18.88 3.57 2.35
CA ALA A 108 20.01 2.89 2.98
C ALA A 108 20.72 1.88 2.04
N VAL A 109 20.14 1.55 0.88
CA VAL A 109 20.76 0.62 -0.09
C VAL A 109 21.88 1.34 -0.83
N GLY A 110 23.11 0.82 -0.70
CA GLY A 110 24.30 1.36 -1.36
C GLY A 110 24.38 1.04 -2.87
N ASP A 111 25.12 1.87 -3.61
CA ASP A 111 25.20 1.84 -5.08
C ASP A 111 25.51 0.48 -5.73
N PRO A 112 26.52 -0.32 -5.33
CA PRO A 112 26.75 -1.61 -5.97
C PRO A 112 25.65 -2.64 -5.64
N THR A 113 25.07 -2.56 -4.44
CA THR A 113 24.07 -3.51 -3.93
C THR A 113 22.74 -3.44 -4.69
N TRP A 114 22.44 -2.31 -5.34
CA TRP A 114 21.20 -2.14 -6.10
C TRP A 114 20.97 -3.16 -7.21
N LEU A 115 22.06 -3.62 -7.83
CA LEU A 115 22.04 -4.50 -9.01
C LEU A 115 22.55 -5.91 -8.73
N GLU A 116 23.06 -6.16 -7.53
CA GLU A 116 23.49 -7.49 -7.10
C GLU A 116 22.29 -8.38 -6.76
N PRO A 117 22.39 -9.70 -6.98
CA PRO A 117 21.38 -10.64 -6.49
C PRO A 117 21.23 -10.56 -4.97
N LEU A 118 19.99 -10.60 -4.48
CA LEU A 118 19.68 -10.57 -3.05
C LEU A 118 20.22 -11.82 -2.32
N GLY A 119 20.46 -12.90 -3.05
CA GLY A 119 21.07 -14.12 -2.55
C GLY A 119 20.11 -15.03 -1.76
N PRO A 120 20.62 -16.16 -1.24
CA PRO A 120 19.77 -17.25 -0.72
C PRO A 120 18.82 -16.86 0.41
N ALA A 121 19.15 -15.81 1.19
CA ALA A 121 18.30 -15.32 2.26
C ALA A 121 16.95 -14.75 1.77
N ALA A 122 16.88 -14.34 0.49
CA ALA A 122 15.65 -13.89 -0.15
C ALA A 122 14.76 -15.04 -0.66
N GLY A 123 15.18 -16.29 -0.48
CA GLY A 123 14.40 -17.48 -0.83
C GLY A 123 14.01 -17.50 -2.31
N PRO A 124 12.71 -17.53 -2.67
CA PRO A 124 12.27 -17.50 -4.07
C PRO A 124 12.74 -16.28 -4.86
N PHE A 125 13.17 -15.21 -4.19
CA PHE A 125 13.66 -13.97 -4.80
C PHE A 125 15.19 -13.87 -4.80
N ALA A 126 15.92 -14.96 -4.59
CA ALA A 126 17.39 -14.96 -4.50
C ALA A 126 18.08 -14.35 -5.72
N ASP A 127 17.54 -14.58 -6.92
CA ASP A 127 18.06 -14.04 -8.18
C ASP A 127 17.49 -12.65 -8.53
N SER A 128 16.60 -12.10 -7.69
CA SER A 128 16.12 -10.72 -7.83
C SER A 128 17.14 -9.73 -7.27
N THR A 129 16.97 -8.45 -7.61
CA THR A 129 17.82 -7.35 -7.13
C THR A 129 17.02 -6.39 -6.25
N ALA A 130 17.70 -5.56 -5.46
CA ALA A 130 17.03 -4.49 -4.71
C ALA A 130 16.26 -3.54 -5.67
N LEU A 131 16.80 -3.29 -6.87
CA LEU A 131 16.11 -2.50 -7.90
C LEU A 131 14.79 -3.15 -8.34
N ALA A 132 14.77 -4.47 -8.58
CA ALA A 132 13.56 -5.18 -8.96
C ALA A 132 12.49 -5.09 -7.86
N VAL A 133 12.89 -5.18 -6.59
CA VAL A 133 11.98 -4.98 -5.44
C VAL A 133 11.42 -3.57 -5.41
N ALA A 134 12.27 -2.55 -5.55
CA ALA A 134 11.83 -1.15 -5.55
C ALA A 134 10.87 -0.86 -6.71
N LEU A 135 11.12 -1.40 -7.90
CA LEU A 135 10.23 -1.25 -9.06
C LEU A 135 8.88 -1.97 -8.85
N HIS A 136 8.90 -3.17 -8.27
CA HIS A 136 7.66 -3.86 -7.88
C HIS A 136 6.87 -3.03 -6.87
N THR A 137 7.53 -2.48 -5.84
CA THR A 137 6.88 -1.60 -4.88
C THR A 137 6.32 -0.32 -5.53
N ALA A 138 7.00 0.22 -6.55
CA ALA A 138 6.49 1.36 -7.33
C ALA A 138 5.17 1.02 -8.02
N ASP A 139 5.10 -0.14 -8.65
CA ASP A 139 3.91 -0.62 -9.34
C ASP A 139 2.74 -0.81 -8.36
N GLU A 140 2.98 -1.48 -7.23
CA GLU A 140 1.98 -1.67 -6.15
C GLU A 140 1.45 -0.33 -5.61
N LEU A 141 2.36 0.63 -5.33
CA LEU A 141 2.00 1.97 -4.90
C LEU A 141 1.12 2.68 -5.94
N ILE A 142 1.54 2.70 -7.20
CA ILE A 142 0.81 3.38 -8.28
C ILE A 142 -0.56 2.74 -8.49
N HIS A 143 -0.60 1.41 -8.58
CA HIS A 143 -1.80 0.63 -8.82
C HIS A 143 -2.85 0.87 -7.74
N HIS A 144 -2.52 0.66 -6.47
CA HIS A 144 -3.49 0.76 -5.39
C HIS A 144 -3.88 2.20 -5.04
N THR A 145 -2.97 3.16 -5.20
CA THR A 145 -3.33 4.58 -4.99
C THR A 145 -4.24 5.11 -6.10
N ALA A 146 -4.12 4.59 -7.32
CA ALA A 146 -5.07 4.87 -8.40
C ALA A 146 -6.47 4.31 -8.10
N GLU A 147 -6.56 3.08 -7.57
CA GLU A 147 -7.84 2.51 -7.13
C GLU A 147 -8.49 3.33 -6.01
N ILE A 148 -7.69 3.79 -5.03
CA ILE A 148 -8.16 4.68 -3.95
C ILE A 148 -8.72 5.98 -4.54
N ALA A 149 -8.03 6.59 -5.49
CA ALA A 149 -8.48 7.81 -6.15
C ALA A 149 -9.81 7.58 -6.89
N LEU A 150 -9.94 6.46 -7.61
CA LEU A 150 -11.19 6.08 -8.29
C LEU A 150 -12.35 5.89 -7.31
N LEU A 151 -12.13 5.19 -6.19
CA LEU A 151 -13.15 4.99 -5.16
C LEU A 151 -13.62 6.32 -4.56
N ARG A 152 -12.69 7.26 -4.36
CA ARG A 152 -12.99 8.62 -3.90
C ARG A 152 -13.92 9.36 -4.87
N ASP A 153 -13.60 9.28 -6.16
CA ASP A 153 -14.41 9.91 -7.20
C ASP A 153 -15.80 9.30 -7.30
N LEU A 154 -15.92 7.97 -7.22
CA LEU A 154 -17.21 7.29 -7.19
C LEU A 154 -18.05 7.68 -5.97
N TYR A 155 -17.45 7.76 -4.78
CA TYR A 155 -18.15 8.19 -3.57
C TYR A 155 -18.74 9.59 -3.72
N ARG A 156 -17.96 10.52 -4.27
CA ARG A 156 -18.37 11.92 -4.45
C ARG A 156 -19.49 12.08 -5.48
N HIS A 157 -19.52 11.24 -6.52
CA HIS A 157 -20.54 11.29 -7.57
C HIS A 157 -21.79 10.45 -7.30
N ARG A 158 -21.80 9.60 -6.26
CA ARG A 158 -22.93 8.68 -5.98
C ARG A 158 -24.28 9.36 -5.71
N LYS A 159 -24.27 10.64 -5.33
CA LYS A 159 -25.49 11.43 -5.01
C LYS A 159 -25.97 12.26 -6.21
N GLY A 160 -25.35 12.12 -7.38
CA GLY A 160 -25.62 12.91 -8.58
C GLY A 160 -26.32 12.15 -9.72
N ALA A 161 -27.01 11.04 -9.45
CA ALA A 161 -27.79 10.28 -10.43
C ALA A 161 -29.23 10.07 -9.92
#